data_AF-A0A1Q3DL24-F1
#
_entry.id   AF-A0A1Q3DL24-F1
#
_cell.length_a   1.000
_cell.length_b   1.000
_cell.length_c   1.000
_cell.angle_alpha   90.00
_cell.angle_beta   90.00
_cell.angle_gamma   90.00
#
_symmetry.space_group_name_H-M   'P 1'
#
loop_
_entity.id
_entity.type
_entity.pdbx_description
1 polymer ?
#
loop_
_entity_poly.entity_id
_entity_poly.type
_entity_poly.pdbx_seq_one_letter_code
_entity_poly.pdbx_strand_id
1 'polypeptide(L)'
;FEMSHKFTIEVISDRTYCKLFQIFCKSSCYGDEHCLPTFVTMKFWNQNSNRSLKWVDRSRGGPHLARSDANVEATVCMYNGSITDICYLYARKLLPNAFRDVF
;
A
#
# COMPACT_ATOMS: atom_id res chain seq x y z
N PHE A 1 0.99 0.03 -3.29
CA PHE A 1 0.91 1.43 -3.71
C PHE A 1 0.75 1.47 -5.22
N GLU A 2 0.17 2.55 -5.72
CA GLU A 2 0.26 2.99 -7.12
C GLU A 2 1.16 4.22 -7.14
N MET A 3 1.81 4.50 -8.26
CA MET A 3 2.62 5.70 -8.41
C MET A 3 2.62 6.13 -9.87
N SER A 4 2.49 7.43 -10.12
CA SER A 4 2.61 7.96 -11.47
C SER A 4 4.08 7.93 -11.93
N HIS A 5 4.29 7.82 -13.24
CA HIS A 5 5.64 7.78 -13.83
C HIS A 5 6.50 8.99 -13.40
N LYS A 6 5.90 10.18 -13.30
CA LYS A 6 6.58 11.39 -12.84
C LYS A 6 7.14 11.24 -11.42
N PHE A 7 6.36 10.68 -10.50
CA PHE A 7 6.84 10.42 -9.13
C PHE A 7 7.91 9.34 -9.08
N THR A 8 7.79 8.32 -9.93
CA THR A 8 8.79 7.24 -9.99
C THR A 8 10.18 7.79 -10.32
N ILE A 9 10.29 8.75 -11.23
CA ILE A 9 11.56 9.42 -11.56
C ILE A 9 12.14 10.14 -10.33
N GLU A 10 11.31 10.87 -9.58
CA GLU A 10 11.74 11.60 -8.37
C GLU A 10 12.23 10.65 -7.27
N VAL A 11 11.52 9.54 -7.06
CA VAL A 11 11.89 8.50 -6.08
C VAL A 11 13.22 7.84 -6.46
N ILE A 12 13.40 7.48 -7.73
CA ILE A 12 14.64 6.82 -8.19
C ILE A 12 15.84 7.79 -8.15
N SER A 13 15.58 9.07 -8.38
CA SER A 13 16.62 10.11 -8.36
C SER A 13 17.00 10.55 -6.95
N ASP A 14 16.21 10.21 -5.93
CA ASP A 14 16.51 10.56 -4.54
C ASP A 14 17.83 9.92 -4.08
N ARG A 15 18.74 10.78 -3.58
CA ARG A 15 20.02 10.37 -2.99
C ARG A 15 20.08 10.63 -1.49
N THR A 16 18.99 11.16 -0.92
CA THR A 16 18.98 11.70 0.42
C THR A 16 18.08 10.87 1.31
N TYR A 17 16.77 10.87 1.08
CA TYR A 17 15.80 10.32 2.03
C TYR A 17 15.82 8.79 2.09
N CYS A 18 15.69 8.09 0.96
CA CYS A 18 15.78 6.62 0.96
C CYS A 18 17.18 6.13 1.33
N LYS A 19 18.21 6.92 1.03
CA LYS A 19 19.57 6.60 1.47
C LYS A 19 19.73 6.72 2.99
N LEU A 20 19.12 7.73 3.62
CA LEU A 20 19.10 7.87 5.08
C LEU A 20 18.41 6.66 5.73
N PHE A 21 17.25 6.23 5.20
CA PHE A 21 16.62 5.00 5.66
C PHE A 21 17.56 3.81 5.51
N GLN A 22 18.21 3.60 4.38
CA GLN A 22 19.18 2.49 4.21
C GLN A 22 20.34 2.52 5.22
N ILE A 23 20.81 3.71 5.63
CA ILE A 23 21.94 3.85 6.55
C ILE A 23 21.51 3.66 8.02
N PHE A 24 20.39 4.25 8.41
CA PHE A 24 19.95 4.32 9.82
C PHE A 24 18.97 3.21 10.20
N CYS A 25 18.20 2.71 9.24
CA CYS A 25 17.33 1.57 9.43
C CYS A 25 18.20 0.29 9.45
N LYS A 26 18.65 -0.12 10.64
CA LYS A 26 19.40 -1.37 10.87
C LYS A 26 18.61 -2.32 11.75
N SER A 27 18.41 -3.56 11.30
CA SER A 27 17.68 -4.66 11.97
C SER A 27 16.27 -4.33 12.46
N SER A 28 15.28 -5.18 12.12
CA SER A 28 13.88 -5.06 12.57
C SER A 28 13.13 -3.78 12.14
N CYS A 29 13.65 -3.05 11.15
CA CYS A 29 13.00 -1.88 10.59
C CYS A 29 12.64 -2.16 9.12
N TYR A 30 11.38 -1.97 8.78
CA TYR A 30 10.85 -2.23 7.45
C TYR A 30 11.08 -0.99 6.58
N GLY A 31 12.35 -0.75 6.23
CA GLY A 31 12.75 0.47 5.51
C GLY A 31 12.04 0.64 4.16
N ASP A 32 11.68 -0.46 3.51
CA ASP A 32 10.86 -0.51 2.31
C ASP A 32 9.40 -0.10 2.55
N GLU A 33 8.86 -0.36 3.74
CA GLU A 33 7.52 0.08 4.15
C GLU A 33 7.47 1.55 4.57
N HIS A 34 8.61 2.13 5.00
CA HIS A 34 8.66 3.50 5.53
C HIS A 34 9.23 4.54 4.56
N CYS A 35 10.25 4.23 3.75
CA CYS A 35 10.87 5.27 2.92
C CYS A 35 9.87 5.91 1.97
N LEU A 36 9.14 5.10 1.18
CA LEU A 36 8.26 5.61 0.13
C LEU A 36 7.12 6.47 0.71
N PRO A 37 6.36 6.03 1.75
CA PRO A 37 5.34 6.87 2.34
C PRO A 37 5.88 8.17 2.95
N THR A 38 7.06 8.13 3.59
CA THR A 38 7.69 9.33 4.16
C THR A 38 8.11 10.30 3.05
N PHE A 39 8.80 9.83 2.02
CA PHE A 39 9.24 10.66 0.90
C PHE A 39 8.05 11.33 0.18
N VAL A 40 7.02 10.55 -0.14
CA VAL A 40 5.81 11.05 -0.80
C VAL A 40 5.08 12.06 0.08
N THR A 41 4.94 11.80 1.38
CA THR A 41 4.30 12.74 2.31
C THR A 41 5.07 14.04 2.42
N MET A 42 6.41 13.99 2.49
CA MET A 42 7.24 15.19 2.63
C MET A 42 7.28 16.05 1.36
N LYS A 43 7.32 15.42 0.17
CA LYS A 43 7.52 16.13 -1.11
C LYS A 43 6.24 16.37 -1.89
N PHE A 44 5.25 15.51 -1.72
CA PHE A 44 4.08 15.41 -2.61
C PHE A 44 2.77 15.20 -1.85
N TRP A 45 2.65 15.72 -0.63
CA TRP A 45 1.45 15.61 0.22
C TRP A 45 0.14 15.82 -0.53
N ASN A 46 0.03 16.92 -1.28
CA ASN A 46 -1.19 17.30 -2.01
C ASN A 46 -1.59 16.31 -3.12
N GLN A 47 -0.68 15.43 -3.53
CA GLN A 47 -0.89 14.44 -4.57
C GLN A 47 -0.96 13.01 -3.98
N ASN A 48 -0.87 12.87 -2.65
CA ASN A 48 -1.10 11.62 -1.96
C ASN A 48 -2.61 11.42 -1.74
N SER A 49 -3.14 10.29 -2.19
CA SER A 49 -4.57 9.96 -2.05
C SER A 49 -4.92 9.42 -0.66
N ASN A 50 -3.95 9.23 0.24
CA ASN A 50 -4.13 8.66 1.57
C ASN A 50 -4.89 7.32 1.60
N ARG A 51 -4.80 6.56 0.50
CA ARG A 51 -5.42 5.23 0.34
C ARG A 51 -4.45 4.20 -0.22
N SER A 52 -4.80 2.93 -0.06
CA SER A 52 -4.06 1.79 -0.62
C SER A 52 -4.88 1.11 -1.72
N LEU A 53 -4.22 0.67 -2.79
CA LEU A 53 -4.82 -0.19 -3.82
C LEU A 53 -5.01 -1.64 -3.39
N LYS A 54 -4.36 -2.06 -2.31
CA LYS A 54 -4.34 -3.46 -1.86
C LYS A 54 -5.28 -3.63 -0.68
N TRP A 55 -6.24 -4.53 -0.79
CA TRP A 55 -7.02 -4.99 0.34
C TRP A 55 -6.14 -5.88 1.23
N VAL A 56 -6.33 -5.75 2.54
CA VAL A 56 -5.60 -6.55 3.51
C VAL A 56 -6.43 -6.75 4.76
N ASP A 57 -6.48 -7.99 5.24
CA ASP A 57 -7.06 -8.29 6.55
C ASP A 57 -6.11 -7.85 7.67
N ARG A 58 -6.60 -6.97 8.55
CA ARG A 58 -5.92 -6.52 9.77
C ARG A 58 -6.56 -7.04 11.06
N SER A 59 -7.57 -7.92 10.97
CA SER A 59 -8.35 -8.43 12.10
C SER A 59 -7.50 -9.00 13.24
N ARG A 60 -6.37 -9.64 12.92
CA ARG A 60 -5.51 -10.31 13.92
C ARG A 60 -4.40 -9.44 14.52
N GLY A 61 -4.26 -8.19 14.08
CA GLY A 61 -3.20 -7.28 14.55
C GLY A 61 -1.77 -7.72 14.21
N GLY A 62 -0.82 -6.80 14.35
CA GLY A 62 0.61 -7.04 14.13
C GLY A 62 1.14 -6.65 12.73
N PRO A 63 2.48 -6.54 12.59
CA PRO A 63 3.13 -6.12 11.34
C PRO A 63 3.01 -7.19 10.24
N HIS A 64 2.82 -8.46 10.61
CA HIS A 64 2.62 -9.54 9.67
C HIS A 64 1.15 -9.83 9.47
N LEU A 65 0.69 -9.56 8.25
CA LEU A 65 -0.68 -9.84 7.82
C LEU A 65 -1.02 -11.33 8.00
N ALA A 66 -2.18 -11.58 8.60
CA ALA A 66 -2.79 -12.90 8.69
C ALA A 66 -3.22 -13.41 7.32
N ARG A 67 -3.27 -14.73 7.14
CA ARG A 67 -3.99 -15.34 6.03
C ARG A 67 -5.48 -15.29 6.35
N SER A 68 -6.28 -14.77 5.43
CA SER A 68 -7.72 -14.61 5.61
C SER A 68 -8.48 -15.25 4.47
N ASP A 69 -9.71 -15.67 4.76
CA ASP A 69 -10.75 -15.82 3.75
C ASP A 69 -11.11 -14.40 3.29
N ALA A 70 -10.99 -14.12 2.00
CA ALA A 70 -11.27 -12.79 1.46
C ALA A 70 -12.76 -12.57 1.29
N ASN A 71 -13.46 -12.31 2.40
CA ASN A 71 -14.78 -11.72 2.32
C ASN A 71 -14.61 -10.20 2.16
N VAL A 72 -14.27 -9.77 0.94
CA VAL A 72 -14.13 -8.35 0.61
C VAL A 72 -15.53 -7.82 0.34
N GLU A 73 -16.16 -7.23 1.35
CA GLU A 73 -17.43 -6.54 1.16
C GLU A 73 -17.22 -5.35 0.20
N ALA A 74 -18.05 -5.29 -0.85
CA ALA A 74 -18.09 -4.16 -1.76
C ALA A 74 -18.51 -2.92 -0.97
N THR A 75 -17.53 -2.07 -0.68
CA THR A 75 -17.73 -0.80 0.02
C THR A 75 -17.72 0.32 -1.01
N VAL A 76 -18.51 1.37 -0.78
CA VAL A 76 -18.49 2.55 -1.65
C VAL A 76 -17.32 3.43 -1.24
N CYS A 77 -16.48 3.82 -2.19
CA CYS A 77 -15.32 4.67 -1.96
C CYS A 77 -15.03 5.61 -3.13
N MET A 78 -14.13 6.56 -2.91
CA MET A 78 -13.71 7.51 -3.92
C MET A 78 -12.43 7.02 -4.63
N TYR A 79 -12.50 6.91 -5.95
CA TYR A 79 -11.36 6.60 -6.83
C TYR A 79 -11.24 7.71 -7.88
N ASN A 80 -10.09 8.38 -7.94
CA ASN A 80 -9.84 9.50 -8.87
C ASN A 80 -10.95 10.57 -8.89
N GLY A 81 -11.51 10.89 -7.72
CA GLY A 81 -12.59 11.88 -7.58
C GLY A 81 -13.99 11.38 -7.95
N SER A 82 -14.13 10.12 -8.38
CA SER A 82 -15.41 9.48 -8.70
C SER A 82 -15.81 8.48 -7.62
N ILE A 83 -17.12 8.38 -7.34
CA ILE A 83 -17.66 7.36 -6.43
C ILE A 83 -17.71 6.03 -7.18
N THR A 84 -17.17 4.97 -6.58
CA THR A 84 -17.12 3.62 -7.13
C THR A 84 -17.27 2.57 -6.03
N ASP A 85 -17.69 1.38 -6.41
CA ASP A 85 -17.66 0.13 -5.65
C ASP A 85 -16.31 -0.61 -5.72
N ILE A 86 -15.37 -0.12 -6.55
CA ILE A 86 -14.04 -0.72 -6.74
C ILE A 86 -12.99 -0.02 -5.86
N CYS A 87 -12.88 -0.44 -4.60
CA CYS A 87 -11.95 0.19 -3.65
C CYS A 87 -10.52 -0.33 -3.69
N TYR A 88 -10.36 -1.59 -4.08
CA TYR A 88 -9.09 -2.29 -4.11
C TYR A 88 -8.95 -3.02 -5.44
N LEU A 89 -7.74 -2.97 -6.01
CA LEU A 89 -7.43 -3.64 -7.28
C LEU A 89 -6.72 -4.98 -7.07
N TYR A 90 -6.15 -5.19 -5.88
CA TYR A 90 -5.36 -6.37 -5.56
C TYR A 90 -5.63 -6.84 -4.13
N ALA A 91 -5.55 -8.14 -3.90
CA ALA A 91 -5.53 -8.75 -2.57
C ALA A 91 -4.27 -9.62 -2.42
N ARG A 92 -3.75 -9.77 -1.20
CA ARG A 92 -2.55 -10.60 -0.93
C ARG A 92 -2.72 -11.46 0.31
N LYS A 93 -1.98 -12.57 0.36
CA LYS A 93 -2.00 -13.56 1.47
C LYS A 93 -3.37 -14.22 1.67
N LEU A 94 -4.03 -14.52 0.56
CA LEU A 94 -5.28 -15.27 0.53
C LEU A 94 -5.03 -16.73 0.90
N LEU A 95 -5.96 -17.33 1.65
CA LEU A 95 -5.99 -18.78 1.80
C LEU A 95 -6.36 -19.45 0.47
N PRO A 96 -5.94 -20.69 0.20
CA PRO A 96 -6.32 -21.42 -1.02
C PRO A 96 -7.83 -21.48 -1.24
N ASN A 97 -8.61 -21.48 -0.15
CA ASN A 97 -10.06 -21.54 -0.17
C ASN A 97 -10.75 -20.17 -0.14
N ALA A 98 -10.00 -19.07 -0.28
CA ALA A 98 -10.53 -17.71 -0.29
C ALA A 98 -11.29 -17.34 -1.58
N PHE A 99 -11.25 -18.20 -2.60
CA PHE A 99 -11.92 -18.01 -3.89
C PHE A 99 -13.15 -18.92 -4.06
N ARG A 100 -13.77 -19.37 -2.96
CA ARG A 100 -14.83 -20.39 -3.01
C ARG A 100 -16.12 -19.99 -3.74
N ASP A 101 -16.24 -18.77 -4.22
CA ASP A 101 -17.40 -18.26 -4.97
C ASP A 101 -17.06 -17.64 -6.35
N VAL A 102 -15.98 -18.09 -7.02
CA VAL A 102 -15.61 -17.60 -8.37
C VAL A 102 -15.69 -18.69 -9.46
N PHE A 103 -16.31 -19.84 -9.18
CA PHE A 103 -16.69 -20.84 -10.19
C PHE A 103 -18.05 -21.44 -9.88
#